data_AF-A0A7Y4AI79-F1
#
_entry.id   AF-A0A7Y4AI79-F1
#
_cell.length_a   1.000
_cell.length_b   1.000
_cell.length_c   1.000
_cell.angle_alpha   90.00
_cell.angle_beta   90.00
_cell.angle_gamma   90.00
#
_symmetry.space_group_name_H-M   'P 1'
#
loop_
_entity.id
_entity.type
_entity.pdbx_description
1 polymer ?
#
loop_
_entity_poly.entity_id
_entity_poly.type
_entity_poly.pdbx_seq_one_letter_code
_entity_poly.pdbx_strand_id
1 'polypeptide(L)' 'MTTNKSTLHPTLNPFNLPNVPFKVIDPNELPTTYRLAFEEFLAGSSAPHPVYAYQHDYERFILLIEQGRIKIKEC' A
#
# COMPACT_ATOMS: atom_id res chain seq x y z
N MET A 1 -9.99 -14.76 25.84
CA MET A 1 -9.03 -15.06 24.76
C MET A 1 -9.37 -14.17 23.58
N THR A 2 -8.55 -13.16 23.31
CA THR A 2 -8.68 -12.34 22.09
C THR A 2 -7.33 -12.40 21.42
N THR A 3 -7.23 -13.29 20.43
CA THR A 3 -6.06 -13.42 19.57
C THR A 3 -5.95 -12.13 18.76
N ASN A 4 -5.20 -11.16 19.27
CA ASN A 4 -4.72 -10.03 18.48
C ASN A 4 -3.77 -10.62 17.44
N LYS A 5 -4.34 -11.10 16.33
CA LYS A 5 -3.58 -11.47 15.14
C LYS A 5 -3.11 -10.13 14.57
N SER A 6 -2.02 -9.61 15.12
CA SER A 6 -1.27 -8.52 14.50
C SER A 6 -0.71 -9.11 13.21
N THR A 7 -1.53 -9.13 12.16
CA THR A 7 -1.06 -9.35 10.80
C THR A 7 -0.13 -8.19 10.52
N LEU A 8 1.18 -8.43 10.70
CA LEU A 8 2.21 -7.48 10.31
C LEU A 8 2.11 -7.31 8.80
N HIS A 9 1.42 -6.26 8.38
CA HIS A 9 1.43 -5.81 7.00
C HIS A 9 2.85 -5.37 6.64
N PRO A 10 3.28 -5.55 5.37
CA PRO A 10 4.60 -5.10 4.94
C PRO A 10 4.75 -3.60 5.23
N THR A 11 5.90 -3.23 5.78
CA THR A 11 6.23 -1.82 6.02
C THR A 11 7.09 -1.32 4.88
N LEU A 12 6.80 -0.11 4.42
CA LEU A 12 7.57 0.58 3.38
C LEU A 12 8.16 1.85 3.97
N ASN A 13 9.36 2.20 3.55
CA ASN A 13 10.03 3.40 4.02
C ASN A 13 9.64 4.60 3.15
N PRO A 14 8.90 5.60 3.67
CA PRO A 14 8.51 6.74 2.87
C PRO A 14 9.67 7.72 2.67
N PHE A 15 9.79 8.28 1.47
CA PHE A 15 10.81 9.27 1.12
C PHE A 15 10.21 10.46 0.36
N ASN A 16 11.01 11.53 0.23
CA ASN A 16 10.60 12.75 -0.46
C ASN A 16 11.11 12.73 -1.90
N LEU A 17 10.28 13.16 -2.86
CA LEU A 17 10.69 13.41 -4.23
C LEU A 17 10.84 14.93 -4.49
N PRO A 18 11.75 15.34 -5.39
CA PRO A 18 11.82 16.73 -5.84
C PRO A 18 10.48 17.18 -6.42
N ASN A 19 10.01 18.36 -6.03
CA ASN A 19 8.75 18.98 -6.51
C ASN A 19 7.46 18.20 -6.17
N VAL A 20 7.53 17.20 -5.29
CA VAL A 20 6.34 16.50 -4.78
C VAL A 20 6.15 16.89 -3.31
N PRO A 21 5.01 17.53 -2.95
CA PRO A 21 4.80 18.02 -1.58
C PRO A 21 4.49 16.91 -0.58
N PHE A 22 4.21 15.70 -1.05
CA PHE A 22 3.85 14.55 -0.23
C PHE A 22 4.94 13.47 -0.28
N LYS A 23 5.05 12.70 0.81
CA LYS A 23 5.90 11.53 0.86
C LYS A 23 5.37 10.43 -0.06
N VAL A 24 6.31 9.72 -0.66
CA VAL A 24 6.05 8.59 -1.53
C VAL A 24 6.72 7.32 -1.01
N ILE A 25 6.31 6.19 -1.54
CA ILE A 25 6.85 4.86 -1.30
C ILE A 25 7.22 4.20 -2.63
N ASP A 26 8.09 3.19 -2.59
CA ASP A 26 8.32 2.29 -3.72
C ASP A 26 7.45 1.02 -3.58
N PRO A 27 6.41 0.84 -4.41
CA PRO A 27 5.57 -0.36 -4.37
C PRO A 27 6.33 -1.65 -4.74
N ASN A 28 7.51 -1.56 -5.39
CA ASN A 28 8.30 -2.73 -5.75
C ASN A 28 8.98 -3.39 -4.55
N GLU A 29 9.10 -2.69 -3.42
CA GLU A 29 9.55 -3.29 -2.15
C GLU A 29 8.47 -4.19 -1.52
N LEU A 30 7.23 -4.16 -2.01
CA LEU A 30 6.16 -5.03 -1.53
C LEU A 30 6.31 -6.47 -2.04
N PRO A 31 5.90 -7.47 -1.23
CA PRO A 31 5.67 -8.82 -1.72
C PRO A 31 4.71 -8.80 -2.92
N THR A 32 4.94 -9.67 -3.91
CA THR A 32 4.17 -9.72 -5.16
C THR A 32 2.65 -9.69 -4.96
N THR A 33 2.13 -10.44 -3.99
CA THR A 33 0.69 -10.49 -3.67
C THR A 33 0.15 -9.15 -3.17
N TYR A 34 0.91 -8.44 -2.33
CA TYR A 34 0.57 -7.10 -1.86
C TYR A 34 0.71 -6.06 -2.96
N ARG A 35 1.76 -6.16 -3.77
CA ARG A 35 2.00 -5.25 -4.90
C ARG A 35 0.86 -5.31 -5.90
N LEU A 36 0.45 -6.50 -6.35
CA LEU A 36 -0.66 -6.67 -7.29
C LEU A 36 -1.97 -6.15 -6.72
N ALA A 37 -2.28 -6.47 -5.46
CA ALA A 37 -3.49 -5.97 -4.80
C ALA A 37 -3.47 -4.44 -4.65
N PHE A 38 -2.29 -3.86 -4.42
CA PHE A 38 -2.11 -2.41 -4.31
C PHE A 38 -2.22 -1.73 -5.67
N GLU A 39 -1.68 -2.32 -6.74
CA GLU A 39 -1.86 -1.86 -8.11
C GLU A 39 -3.35 -1.89 -8.52
N GLU A 40 -4.08 -2.95 -8.19
CA GLU A 40 -5.54 -3.02 -8.39
C GLU A 40 -6.29 -1.93 -7.61
N PHE A 41 -5.88 -1.68 -6.36
CA PHE A 41 -6.44 -0.60 -5.54
C PHE A 41 -6.19 0.78 -6.16
N LEU A 42 -5.01 1.00 -6.74
CA LEU A 42 -4.64 2.24 -7.40
C LEU A 42 -5.23 2.39 -8.80
N ALA A 43 -5.64 1.31 -9.48
CA ALA A 43 -6.16 1.34 -10.86
C ALA A 43 -7.42 2.23 -11.06
N GLY A 44 -8.11 2.60 -9.96
CA GLY A 44 -9.20 3.58 -9.95
C GLY A 44 -8.83 4.96 -9.39
N SER A 45 -7.59 5.15 -8.94
CA SER A 45 -7.07 6.39 -8.38
C SER A 45 -6.17 7.09 -9.40
N SER A 46 -6.17 8.42 -9.42
CA SER A 46 -5.28 9.19 -10.28
C SER A 46 -3.87 9.14 -9.68
N ALA A 47 -3.14 8.04 -9.93
CA ALA A 47 -1.80 7.87 -9.41
C ALA A 47 -0.89 8.98 -9.98
N PRO A 48 -0.16 9.72 -9.14
CA PRO A 48 0.60 10.91 -9.54
C PRO A 48 1.88 10.59 -10.31
N HIS A 49 2.43 9.37 -10.18
CA HIS A 49 3.77 9.03 -10.64
C HIS A 49 3.81 7.59 -11.16
N PRO A 50 4.49 7.32 -12.30
CA PRO A 50 4.51 6.00 -12.93
C PRO A 50 5.30 4.93 -12.14
N VAL A 51 6.11 5.36 -11.15
CA VAL A 51 7.03 4.46 -10.41
C VAL A 51 6.74 4.43 -8.91
N TYR A 52 6.23 5.52 -8.34
CA TYR A 52 6.10 5.68 -6.89
C TYR A 52 4.65 5.98 -6.53
N ALA A 53 4.20 5.46 -5.40
CA ALA A 53 2.86 5.73 -4.88
C ALA A 53 2.95 6.67 -3.68
N TYR A 54 1.88 7.43 -3.40
CA TYR A 54 1.87 8.23 -2.18
C TYR A 54 1.79 7.35 -0.93
N GLN A 55 2.47 7.78 0.13
CA GLN A 55 2.40 7.12 1.44
C GLN A 55 0.95 6.99 1.93
N HIS A 56 0.14 8.04 1.76
CA HIS A 56 -1.25 8.05 2.25
C HIS A 56 -2.14 7.04 1.51
N ASP A 57 -1.87 6.76 0.24
CA ASP A 57 -2.60 5.73 -0.51
C ASP A 57 -2.29 4.35 0.06
N TYR A 58 -1.02 4.10 0.42
CA TYR A 58 -0.61 2.86 1.06
C TYR A 58 -1.22 2.69 2.45
N GLU A 59 -1.21 3.74 3.28
CA GLU A 59 -1.86 3.71 4.60
C GLU A 59 -3.37 3.42 4.48
N ARG A 60 -4.03 4.04 3.50
CA ARG A 60 -5.43 3.78 3.21
C ARG A 60 -5.66 2.36 2.72
N PHE A 61 -4.78 1.82 1.87
CA PHE A 61 -4.84 0.44 1.41
C PHE A 61 -4.74 -0.55 2.59
N ILE A 62 -3.78 -0.36 3.50
CA ILE A 62 -3.65 -1.18 4.70
C ILE A 62 -4.89 -1.12 5.57
N LEU A 63 -5.41 0.08 5.84
CA LEU A 63 -6.65 0.26 6.60
C LEU A 63 -7.83 -0.52 5.98
N LEU A 64 -7.94 -0.53 4.65
CA LEU A 64 -9.01 -1.27 3.95
C LEU A 64 -8.82 -2.79 4.04
N ILE A 65 -7.59 -3.29 4.12
CA ILE A 65 -7.31 -4.71 4.38
C ILE A 65 -7.70 -5.07 5.82
N GLU A 66 -7.31 -4.25 6.80
CA GLU A 66 -7.64 -4.45 8.21
C GLU A 66 -9.17 -4.45 8.44
N GLN A 67 -9.90 -3.63 7.68
CA GLN A 67 -11.36 -3.60 7.66
C GLN A 67 -12.01 -4.77 6.91
N GLY A 68 -11.22 -5.64 6.27
CA GLY A 68 -11.70 -6.77 5.46
C GLY A 68 -12.35 -6.37 4.14
N ARG A 69 -12.20 -5.11 3.71
CA ARG A 69 -12.74 -4.57 2.44
C ARG A 69 -11.87 -4.97 1.25
N ILE A 70 -10.56 -5.07 1.46
CA ILE A 70 -9.60 -5.62 0.49
C ILE A 70 -9.13 -6.96 1.01
N LYS A 71 -9.15 -7.98 0.15
CA LYS A 71 -8.62 -9.30 0.47
C LYS A 71 -7.34 -9.51 -0.32
N ILE A 72 -6.23 -9.70 0.40
CA ILE A 72 -4.99 -10.16 -0.21
C ILE A 72 -5.20 -11.63 -0.59
N LYS A 73 -5.18 -11.92 -1.89
CA LYS A 73 -5.22 -13.29 -2.40
C LYS A 73 -3.79 -13.80 -2.41
N GLU A 74 -3.56 -14.96 -1.80
CA GLU A 74 -2.32 -15.70 -2.03
C GLU A 74 -2.37 -16.22 -3.48
N CYS A 75 -1.33 -15.90 -4.26
CA CYS A 75 -1.13 -16.45 -5.60
C CYS A 75 -0.44 -17.82 -5.51
#